data_AF-A0A957ZF35-F1
#
_entry.id   AF-A0A957ZF35-F1
#
_cell.length_a   1.000
_cell.length_b   1.000
_cell.length_c   1.000
_cell.angle_alpha   90.00
_cell.angle_beta   90.00
_cell.angle_gamma   90.00
#
_symmetry.space_group_name_H-M   'P 1'
#
loop_
_entity.id
_entity.type
_entity.pdbx_description
1 polymer ?
#
loop_
_entity_poly.entity_id
_entity_poly.type
_entity_poly.pdbx_seq_one_letter_code
_entity_poly.pdbx_strand_id
1 'polypeptide(L)'
;FIVENNYVHDNGNHGIIFSRRCVNNVIRNNRSIDNALHGIMLDRDSNSNSIYGNFTSGNRDGIALWRSAKNLVYENEIVANQRGVRLNKRSTDNAIYNNKIVDTSQYGIYLYTEAFRNWFYDNELTNNQTGVYIKSYENYIFNNTVTGSQRGFHLTEESSGNEIARNVIVGNDTGMYLKTSPNEFIANNIFQTDQSNRINIQLTKRWTSGGGAFFHFKSPGEVWRGLWEQPQTDDGNWMTVFLAR
;
A
#
# COMPACT_ATOMS: atom_id res chain seq x y z
N PHE A 1 5.25 16.25 -22.30
CA PHE A 1 5.17 17.62 -21.75
C PHE A 1 5.31 17.59 -20.24
N ILE A 2 5.57 18.73 -19.61
CA ILE A 2 5.83 18.86 -18.18
C ILE A 2 4.76 19.78 -17.58
N VAL A 3 4.16 19.36 -16.46
CA VAL A 3 3.31 20.20 -15.60
C VAL A 3 4.07 20.42 -14.31
N GLU A 4 4.51 21.64 -14.04
CA GLU A 4 5.32 21.93 -12.86
C GLU A 4 5.05 23.28 -12.20
N ASN A 5 5.29 23.34 -10.89
CA ASN A 5 5.23 24.54 -10.07
C ASN A 5 3.86 25.24 -10.08
N ASN A 6 2.78 24.46 -10.20
CA ASN A 6 1.42 24.98 -10.15
C ASN A 6 0.83 24.84 -8.74
N TYR A 7 -0.03 25.80 -8.39
CA TYR A 7 -0.92 25.71 -7.23
C TYR A 7 -2.36 25.53 -7.74
N VAL A 8 -2.93 24.35 -7.52
CA VAL A 8 -4.23 23.95 -8.06
C VAL A 8 -5.14 23.59 -6.90
N HIS A 9 -6.23 24.34 -6.72
CA HIS A 9 -7.08 24.19 -5.54
C HIS A 9 -8.56 24.44 -5.81
N ASP A 10 -9.42 23.94 -4.92
CA ASP A 10 -10.87 24.15 -4.91
C ASP A 10 -11.59 23.76 -6.22
N ASN A 11 -11.05 22.79 -6.97
CA ASN A 11 -11.68 22.34 -8.21
C ASN A 11 -12.81 21.35 -7.93
N GLY A 12 -13.89 21.45 -8.72
CA GLY A 12 -15.08 20.61 -8.58
C GLY A 12 -14.87 19.12 -8.89
N ASN A 13 -13.73 18.71 -9.44
CA ASN A 13 -13.39 17.31 -9.68
C ASN A 13 -11.91 17.02 -9.42
N HIS A 14 -11.05 17.32 -10.39
CA HIS A 14 -9.63 16.97 -10.37
C HIS A 14 -8.81 18.26 -10.33
N GLY A 15 -7.72 18.27 -9.56
CA GLY A 15 -6.73 19.33 -9.66
C GLY A 15 -5.96 19.20 -10.97
N ILE A 16 -5.07 18.21 -11.06
CA ILE A 16 -4.30 17.93 -12.27
C ILE A 16 -4.77 16.60 -12.87
N ILE A 17 -5.01 16.57 -14.18
CA ILE A 17 -5.40 15.35 -14.88
C ILE A 17 -4.63 15.17 -16.18
N PHE A 18 -4.11 13.96 -16.36
CA PHE A 18 -3.74 13.41 -17.66
C PHE A 18 -4.86 12.49 -18.12
N SER A 19 -5.61 12.94 -19.12
CA SER A 19 -6.82 12.28 -19.59
C SER A 19 -6.61 11.70 -20.98
N ARG A 20 -6.71 10.38 -21.06
CA ARG A 20 -6.70 9.58 -22.29
C ARG A 20 -5.40 9.65 -23.08
N ARG A 21 -4.60 8.59 -22.97
CA ARG A 21 -3.39 8.38 -23.78
C ARG A 21 -2.34 9.49 -23.64
N CYS A 22 -2.25 10.10 -22.47
CA CYS A 22 -1.11 10.95 -22.14
C CYS A 22 0.08 10.04 -21.83
N VAL A 23 1.08 10.00 -22.71
CA VAL A 23 2.24 9.11 -22.59
C VAL A 23 3.54 9.89 -22.52
N ASN A 24 4.49 9.44 -21.69
CA ASN A 24 5.83 10.03 -21.54
C ASN A 24 5.81 11.51 -21.09
N ASN A 25 4.99 11.83 -20.10
CA ASN A 25 4.87 13.18 -19.54
C ASN A 25 5.29 13.21 -18.07
N VAL A 26 5.44 14.42 -17.54
CA VAL A 26 5.88 14.66 -16.17
C VAL A 26 4.89 15.58 -15.45
N ILE A 27 4.54 15.22 -14.21
CA ILE A 27 3.84 16.09 -13.26
C ILE A 27 4.76 16.23 -12.05
N ARG A 28 5.33 17.41 -11.80
CA ARG A 28 6.27 17.60 -10.70
C ARG A 28 6.14 18.89 -9.94
N ASN A 29 6.50 18.90 -8.65
CA ASN A 29 6.58 20.13 -7.85
C ASN A 29 5.28 20.96 -7.84
N ASN A 30 4.12 20.30 -7.98
CA ASN A 30 2.83 20.98 -7.90
C ASN A 30 2.23 20.82 -6.51
N ARG A 31 1.36 21.76 -6.13
CA ARG A 31 0.53 21.70 -4.93
C ARG A 31 -0.93 21.55 -5.36
N SER A 32 -1.56 20.42 -5.07
CA SER A 32 -2.95 20.13 -5.43
C SER A 32 -3.82 19.91 -4.19
N ILE A 33 -4.63 20.90 -3.84
CA ILE A 33 -5.26 21.01 -2.51
C ILE A 33 -6.79 21.16 -2.62
N ASP A 34 -7.55 20.50 -1.73
CA ASP A 34 -9.00 20.70 -1.56
C ASP A 34 -9.83 20.54 -2.86
N ASN A 35 -9.43 19.63 -3.76
CA ASN A 35 -10.23 19.29 -4.93
C ASN A 35 -11.23 18.19 -4.58
N ALA A 36 -12.44 18.27 -5.13
CA ALA A 36 -13.55 17.40 -4.72
C ALA A 36 -13.29 15.90 -4.90
N LEU A 37 -12.51 15.50 -5.90
CA LEU A 37 -12.17 14.11 -6.18
C LEU A 37 -10.67 13.84 -6.07
N HIS A 38 -9.84 14.35 -6.98
CA HIS A 38 -8.46 13.89 -7.09
C HIS A 38 -7.49 15.06 -7.07
N GLY A 39 -6.41 14.96 -6.29
CA GLY A 39 -5.31 15.90 -6.38
C GLY A 39 -4.63 15.78 -7.75
N ILE A 40 -4.21 14.56 -8.09
CA ILE A 40 -3.63 14.20 -9.39
C ILE A 40 -4.31 12.93 -9.93
N MET A 41 -4.70 12.93 -11.20
CA MET A 41 -5.37 11.80 -11.87
C MET A 41 -4.66 11.41 -13.16
N LEU A 42 -4.34 10.12 -13.30
CA LEU A 42 -4.03 9.49 -14.58
C LEU A 42 -5.23 8.64 -15.03
N ASP A 43 -5.85 9.03 -16.14
CA ASP A 43 -7.05 8.40 -16.67
C ASP A 43 -6.80 7.79 -18.04
N ARG A 44 -7.30 6.55 -18.23
CA ARG A 44 -7.47 5.87 -19.52
C ARG A 44 -6.22 5.79 -20.39
N ASP A 45 -5.45 4.74 -20.18
CA ASP A 45 -4.26 4.42 -20.98
C ASP A 45 -3.21 5.55 -20.96
N SER A 46 -3.18 6.34 -19.89
CA SER A 46 -2.18 7.39 -19.65
C SER A 46 -0.95 6.76 -19.00
N ASN A 47 0.00 6.35 -19.85
CA ASN A 47 1.05 5.40 -19.48
C ASN A 47 2.44 6.04 -19.47
N SER A 48 3.40 5.42 -18.80
CA SER A 48 4.81 5.85 -18.84
C SER A 48 5.04 7.31 -18.42
N ASN A 49 4.24 7.82 -17.48
CA ASN A 49 4.40 9.17 -16.93
C ASN A 49 5.18 9.12 -15.61
N SER A 50 5.83 10.24 -15.26
CA SER A 50 6.51 10.43 -13.99
C SER A 50 5.81 11.49 -13.15
N ILE A 51 5.46 11.15 -11.90
CA ILE A 51 4.72 11.99 -10.97
C ILE A 51 5.53 12.11 -9.69
N TYR A 52 6.20 13.23 -9.48
CA TYR A 52 7.13 13.36 -8.36
C TYR A 52 7.27 14.73 -7.73
N GLY A 53 7.68 14.81 -6.46
CA GLY A 53 7.85 16.08 -5.77
C GLY A 53 6.55 16.87 -5.59
N ASN A 54 5.38 16.25 -5.78
CA ASN A 54 4.11 16.94 -5.64
C ASN A 54 3.60 16.87 -4.20
N PHE A 55 2.87 17.90 -3.80
CA PHE A 55 2.13 17.95 -2.55
C PHE A 55 0.63 17.82 -2.83
N THR A 56 -0.06 16.87 -2.19
CA THR A 56 -1.53 16.73 -2.31
C THR A 56 -2.19 16.68 -0.94
N SER A 57 -3.27 17.45 -0.75
CA SER A 57 -3.99 17.47 0.53
C SER A 57 -5.48 17.80 0.39
N GLY A 58 -6.31 17.30 1.31
CA GLY A 58 -7.74 17.61 1.35
C GLY A 58 -8.58 17.04 0.20
N ASN A 59 -8.02 16.13 -0.61
CA ASN A 59 -8.72 15.50 -1.73
C ASN A 59 -9.34 14.16 -1.31
N ARG A 60 -10.27 13.62 -2.13
CA ARG A 60 -10.76 12.25 -1.94
C ARG A 60 -9.66 11.22 -2.19
N ASP A 61 -8.93 11.35 -3.29
CA ASP A 61 -7.72 10.59 -3.54
C ASP A 61 -6.58 11.60 -3.82
N GLY A 62 -5.45 11.50 -3.13
CA GLY A 62 -4.29 12.38 -3.38
C GLY A 62 -3.77 12.18 -4.80
N ILE A 63 -3.41 10.93 -5.12
CA ILE A 63 -2.99 10.51 -6.47
C ILE A 63 -3.79 9.27 -6.89
N ALA A 64 -4.44 9.34 -8.06
CA ALA A 64 -5.25 8.26 -8.59
C ALA A 64 -4.76 7.80 -9.97
N LEU A 65 -4.58 6.49 -10.13
CA LEU A 65 -4.26 5.83 -11.40
C LEU A 65 -5.43 4.91 -11.78
N TRP A 66 -6.05 5.21 -12.92
CA TRP A 66 -7.19 4.49 -13.44
C TRP A 66 -6.88 3.97 -14.84
N ARG A 67 -6.89 2.63 -14.99
CA ARG A 67 -6.56 1.95 -16.25
C ARG A 67 -5.30 2.55 -16.90
N SER A 68 -4.24 2.67 -16.11
CA SER A 68 -3.01 3.34 -16.52
C SER A 68 -1.81 2.53 -16.03
N ALA A 69 -0.80 2.41 -16.88
CA ALA A 69 0.28 1.44 -16.70
C ALA A 69 1.67 2.06 -16.86
N LYS A 70 2.68 1.41 -16.27
CA LYS A 70 4.09 1.81 -16.40
C LYS A 70 4.40 3.23 -15.91
N ASN A 71 3.58 3.78 -15.02
CA ASN A 71 3.83 5.10 -14.45
C ASN A 71 4.73 4.99 -13.21
N LEU A 72 5.51 6.05 -12.97
CA LEU A 72 6.33 6.23 -11.78
C LEU A 72 5.70 7.30 -10.89
N VAL A 73 5.40 6.97 -9.63
CA VAL A 73 4.88 7.90 -8.64
C VAL A 73 5.82 7.92 -7.45
N TYR A 74 6.62 8.98 -7.28
CA TYR A 74 7.67 8.96 -6.28
C TYR A 74 7.98 10.30 -5.64
N GLU A 75 8.55 10.31 -4.44
CA GLU A 75 8.94 11.54 -3.74
C GLU A 75 7.79 12.55 -3.61
N ASN A 76 6.53 12.07 -3.53
CA ASN A 76 5.38 12.93 -3.29
C ASN A 76 5.05 12.98 -1.79
N GLU A 77 4.57 14.13 -1.34
CA GLU A 77 4.01 14.33 -0.01
C GLU A 77 2.49 14.36 -0.10
N ILE A 78 1.83 13.36 0.50
CA ILE A 78 0.41 13.08 0.32
C ILE A 78 -0.24 13.08 1.71
N VAL A 79 -0.90 14.18 2.07
CA VAL A 79 -1.25 14.47 3.47
C VAL A 79 -2.73 14.75 3.62
N ALA A 80 -3.40 14.15 4.61
CA ALA A 80 -4.79 14.47 4.97
C ALA A 80 -5.78 14.37 3.79
N ASN A 81 -5.58 13.37 2.90
CA ASN A 81 -6.56 13.01 1.88
C ASN A 81 -7.45 11.87 2.41
N GLN A 82 -8.64 11.65 1.85
CA GLN A 82 -9.41 10.46 2.24
C GLN A 82 -8.63 9.18 1.88
N ARG A 83 -7.98 9.15 0.71
CA ARG A 83 -7.03 8.10 0.31
C ARG A 83 -5.76 8.72 -0.24
N GLY A 84 -4.61 8.11 0.03
CA GLY A 84 -3.33 8.63 -0.43
C GLY A 84 -3.11 8.34 -1.91
N VAL A 85 -2.67 7.12 -2.23
CA VAL A 85 -2.45 6.63 -3.59
C VAL A 85 -3.44 5.52 -3.91
N ARG A 86 -4.20 5.66 -4.99
CA ARG A 86 -5.21 4.69 -5.42
C ARG A 86 -4.92 4.15 -6.82
N LEU A 87 -4.87 2.82 -6.96
CA LEU A 87 -4.76 2.14 -8.26
C LEU A 87 -5.97 1.24 -8.50
N ASN A 88 -6.55 1.33 -9.69
CA ASN A 88 -7.65 0.44 -10.09
C ASN A 88 -7.86 0.27 -11.60
N LYS A 89 -8.77 -0.65 -11.93
CA LYS A 89 -9.29 -0.90 -13.29
C LYS A 89 -8.18 -1.26 -14.28
N ARG A 90 -7.40 -2.29 -13.98
CA ARG A 90 -6.24 -2.70 -14.80
C ARG A 90 -5.17 -1.63 -14.87
N SER A 91 -4.90 -0.98 -13.74
CA SER A 91 -3.66 -0.23 -13.57
C SER A 91 -2.56 -1.22 -13.24
N THR A 92 -1.54 -1.32 -14.09
CA THR A 92 -0.54 -2.37 -14.03
C THR A 92 0.87 -1.87 -14.21
N ASP A 93 1.84 -2.61 -13.69
CA ASP A 93 3.26 -2.35 -13.95
C ASP A 93 3.69 -0.93 -13.52
N ASN A 94 2.99 -0.30 -12.57
CA ASN A 94 3.34 1.00 -12.03
C ASN A 94 4.30 0.82 -10.84
N ALA A 95 5.19 1.80 -10.64
CA ALA A 95 6.07 1.85 -9.48
C ALA A 95 5.77 3.07 -8.62
N ILE A 96 5.47 2.83 -7.34
CA ILE A 96 5.09 3.83 -6.35
C ILE A 96 6.11 3.75 -5.22
N TYR A 97 7.00 4.73 -5.10
CA TYR A 97 8.13 4.63 -4.19
C TYR A 97 8.61 5.94 -3.57
N ASN A 98 9.27 5.90 -2.42
CA ASN A 98 9.77 7.10 -1.73
C ASN A 98 8.67 8.15 -1.48
N ASN A 99 7.39 7.77 -1.40
CA ASN A 99 6.32 8.72 -1.08
C ASN A 99 6.11 8.77 0.43
N LYS A 100 5.77 9.96 0.93
CA LYS A 100 5.36 10.18 2.30
C LYS A 100 3.84 10.36 2.35
N ILE A 101 3.13 9.41 2.94
CA ILE A 101 1.66 9.35 2.98
C ILE A 101 1.19 9.43 4.43
N VAL A 102 0.53 10.54 4.78
CA VAL A 102 0.28 10.89 6.18
C VAL A 102 -1.18 11.24 6.41
N ASP A 103 -1.73 10.81 7.55
CA ASP A 103 -3.03 11.22 8.06
C ASP A 103 -4.19 10.97 7.09
N THR A 104 -4.14 9.90 6.29
CA THR A 104 -5.28 9.59 5.41
C THR A 104 -6.46 9.03 6.21
N SER A 105 -7.65 9.54 5.91
CA SER A 105 -8.85 9.20 6.68
C SER A 105 -9.43 7.81 6.36
N GLN A 106 -8.95 7.15 5.30
CA GLN A 106 -9.30 5.76 4.95
C GLN A 106 -8.05 4.91 4.69
N TYR A 107 -7.37 5.13 3.57
CA TYR A 107 -6.33 4.23 3.08
C TYR A 107 -5.11 5.03 2.60
N GLY A 108 -3.92 4.70 3.09
CA GLY A 108 -2.67 5.30 2.58
C GLY A 108 -2.43 4.88 1.13
N ILE A 109 -2.24 3.58 0.92
CA ILE A 109 -2.21 2.93 -0.40
C ILE A 109 -3.44 2.06 -0.55
N TYR A 110 -4.17 2.23 -1.67
CA TYR A 110 -5.39 1.48 -1.97
C TYR A 110 -5.33 0.79 -3.32
N LEU A 111 -5.28 -0.54 -3.31
CA LEU A 111 -5.28 -1.41 -4.48
C LEU A 111 -6.62 -2.13 -4.61
N TYR A 112 -7.34 -1.94 -5.72
CA TYR A 112 -8.63 -2.62 -5.93
C TYR A 112 -9.03 -2.75 -7.39
N THR A 113 -9.93 -3.70 -7.68
CA THR A 113 -10.52 -3.91 -9.02
C THR A 113 -9.46 -4.13 -10.10
N GLU A 114 -8.80 -5.30 -10.06
CA GLU A 114 -7.85 -5.76 -11.09
C GLU A 114 -6.62 -4.84 -11.23
N ALA A 115 -6.10 -4.28 -10.14
CA ALA A 115 -4.76 -3.66 -10.15
C ALA A 115 -3.71 -4.74 -9.86
N PHE A 116 -2.80 -5.01 -10.80
CA PHE A 116 -1.84 -6.11 -10.67
C PHE A 116 -0.46 -5.77 -11.24
N ARG A 117 0.58 -6.47 -10.77
CA ARG A 117 2.00 -6.25 -11.09
C ARG A 117 2.49 -4.83 -10.76
N ASN A 118 1.93 -4.20 -9.74
CA ASN A 118 2.39 -2.89 -9.28
C ASN A 118 3.41 -3.07 -8.15
N TRP A 119 4.35 -2.13 -8.09
CA TRP A 119 5.47 -2.13 -7.15
C TRP A 119 5.30 -0.98 -6.17
N PHE A 120 5.29 -1.27 -4.88
CA PHE A 120 5.22 -0.29 -3.80
C PHE A 120 6.42 -0.48 -2.89
N TYR A 121 7.36 0.47 -2.91
CA TYR A 121 8.58 0.30 -2.12
C TYR A 121 9.14 1.58 -1.54
N ASP A 122 9.83 1.45 -0.40
CA ASP A 122 10.46 2.58 0.30
C ASP A 122 9.48 3.74 0.59
N ASN A 123 8.17 3.47 0.69
CA ASN A 123 7.20 4.49 1.09
C ASN A 123 7.10 4.57 2.62
N GLU A 124 6.87 5.78 3.12
CA GLU A 124 6.60 6.06 4.52
C GLU A 124 5.10 6.37 4.70
N LEU A 125 4.40 5.52 5.45
CA LEU A 125 2.98 5.63 5.71
C LEU A 125 2.74 5.82 7.20
N THR A 126 2.26 7.00 7.61
CA THR A 126 2.11 7.34 9.02
C THR A 126 0.69 7.80 9.35
N ASN A 127 0.15 7.30 10.46
CA ASN A 127 -1.14 7.72 11.02
C ASN A 127 -2.33 7.60 10.05
N ASN A 128 -2.32 6.58 9.20
CA ASN A 128 -3.41 6.33 8.27
C ASN A 128 -4.48 5.46 8.94
N GLN A 129 -5.76 5.55 8.56
CA GLN A 129 -6.74 4.59 9.09
C GLN A 129 -6.34 3.14 8.72
N THR A 130 -6.01 2.88 7.45
CA THR A 130 -5.25 1.69 7.06
C THR A 130 -4.04 2.15 6.23
N GLY A 131 -2.84 1.71 6.58
CA GLY A 131 -1.65 2.02 5.78
C GLY A 131 -1.78 1.49 4.35
N VAL A 132 -1.83 0.18 4.20
CA VAL A 132 -1.96 -0.49 2.88
C VAL A 132 -3.19 -1.38 2.85
N TYR A 133 -4.13 -1.07 1.96
CA TYR A 133 -5.33 -1.86 1.72
C TYR A 133 -5.27 -2.56 0.36
N ILE A 134 -5.30 -3.89 0.37
CA ILE A 134 -5.14 -4.74 -0.81
C ILE A 134 -6.43 -5.52 -1.03
N LYS A 135 -7.06 -5.27 -2.18
CA LYS A 135 -8.19 -6.02 -2.76
C LYS A 135 -7.86 -6.33 -4.22
N SER A 136 -6.71 -6.94 -4.43
CA SER A 136 -6.14 -7.20 -5.74
C SER A 136 -5.05 -8.26 -5.68
N TYR A 137 -4.53 -8.65 -6.84
CA TYR A 137 -3.63 -9.79 -6.98
C TYR A 137 -2.29 -9.39 -7.62
N GLU A 138 -1.26 -10.20 -7.37
CA GLU A 138 0.07 -10.11 -8.01
C GLU A 138 0.76 -8.75 -7.85
N ASN A 139 0.69 -8.11 -6.68
CA ASN A 139 1.42 -6.86 -6.42
C ASN A 139 2.61 -7.10 -5.48
N TYR A 140 3.64 -6.25 -5.62
CA TYR A 140 4.88 -6.35 -4.85
C TYR A 140 4.96 -5.15 -3.90
N ILE A 141 4.97 -5.41 -2.59
CA ILE A 141 4.99 -4.39 -1.55
C ILE A 141 6.16 -4.67 -0.62
N PHE A 142 7.24 -3.92 -0.75
CA PHE A 142 8.48 -4.20 -0.02
C PHE A 142 9.19 -2.97 0.54
N ASN A 143 9.93 -3.13 1.63
CA ASN A 143 10.68 -2.03 2.28
C ASN A 143 9.85 -0.79 2.66
N ASN A 144 8.52 -0.91 2.79
CA ASN A 144 7.71 0.22 3.25
C ASN A 144 7.74 0.30 4.77
N THR A 145 7.65 1.51 5.30
CA THR A 145 7.49 1.77 6.73
C THR A 145 6.05 2.19 6.99
N VAL A 146 5.32 1.44 7.82
CA VAL A 146 3.92 1.71 8.15
C VAL A 146 3.76 1.86 9.65
N THR A 147 3.42 3.07 10.09
CA THR A 147 3.38 3.45 11.50
C THR A 147 2.09 4.12 11.93
N GLY A 148 1.73 3.97 13.21
CA GLY A 148 0.66 4.74 13.86
C GLY A 148 -0.75 4.52 13.30
N SER A 149 -0.96 3.48 12.50
CA SER A 149 -2.22 3.24 11.79
C SER A 149 -3.15 2.30 12.58
N GLN A 150 -4.47 2.39 12.38
CA GLN A 150 -5.38 1.40 12.99
C GLN A 150 -5.08 0.00 12.41
N ARG A 151 -4.84 -0.09 11.10
CA ARG A 151 -4.30 -1.29 10.47
C ARG A 151 -3.07 -0.92 9.66
N GLY A 152 -1.94 -1.59 9.87
CA GLY A 152 -0.79 -1.40 9.00
C GLY A 152 -1.11 -1.89 7.58
N PHE A 153 -1.45 -3.18 7.47
CA PHE A 153 -1.86 -3.84 6.24
C PHE A 153 -3.24 -4.49 6.40
N HIS A 154 -4.07 -4.41 5.37
CA HIS A 154 -5.34 -5.14 5.26
C HIS A 154 -5.39 -5.86 3.92
N LEU A 155 -5.40 -7.19 3.95
CA LEU A 155 -5.59 -8.02 2.76
C LEU A 155 -6.98 -8.65 2.78
N THR A 156 -7.76 -8.41 1.73
CA THR A 156 -9.12 -8.97 1.60
C THR A 156 -9.12 -10.38 1.01
N GLU A 157 -10.30 -10.99 0.93
CA GLU A 157 -10.50 -12.34 0.36
C GLU A 157 -10.14 -12.43 -1.12
N GLU A 158 -10.25 -11.32 -1.83
CA GLU A 158 -9.93 -11.18 -3.25
C GLU A 158 -8.44 -10.90 -3.48
N SER A 159 -7.63 -10.89 -2.42
CA SER A 159 -6.17 -10.80 -2.54
C SER A 159 -5.61 -12.18 -2.86
N SER A 160 -4.65 -12.23 -3.79
CA SER A 160 -3.91 -13.46 -4.09
C SER A 160 -2.59 -13.17 -4.79
N GLY A 161 -1.53 -13.92 -4.48
CA GLY A 161 -0.27 -13.83 -5.21
C GLY A 161 0.48 -12.51 -5.00
N ASN A 162 0.16 -11.74 -3.97
CA ASN A 162 0.92 -10.55 -3.61
C ASN A 162 2.15 -10.94 -2.78
N GLU A 163 3.23 -10.21 -2.99
CA GLU A 163 4.48 -10.37 -2.25
C GLU A 163 4.65 -9.18 -1.31
N ILE A 164 4.61 -9.44 -0.01
CA ILE A 164 4.75 -8.45 1.05
C ILE A 164 6.00 -8.78 1.85
N ALA A 165 7.09 -8.07 1.59
CA ALA A 165 8.37 -8.42 2.17
C ALA A 165 9.19 -7.26 2.69
N ARG A 166 9.95 -7.47 3.77
CA ARG A 166 10.89 -6.46 4.30
C ARG A 166 10.24 -5.14 4.72
N ASN A 167 8.94 -5.12 5.00
CA ASN A 167 8.27 -3.93 5.50
C ASN A 167 8.49 -3.79 7.02
N VAL A 168 8.60 -2.55 7.49
CA VAL A 168 8.60 -2.20 8.91
C VAL A 168 7.18 -1.79 9.29
N ILE A 169 6.50 -2.58 10.11
CA ILE A 169 5.08 -2.42 10.44
C ILE A 169 4.97 -2.31 11.95
N VAL A 170 4.99 -1.09 12.48
CA VAL A 170 5.17 -0.86 13.93
C VAL A 170 4.23 0.24 14.42
N GLY A 171 3.84 0.21 15.70
CA GLY A 171 3.02 1.25 16.32
C GLY A 171 1.57 1.29 15.82
N ASN A 172 1.07 0.20 15.22
CA ASN A 172 -0.29 0.10 14.72
C ASN A 172 -1.21 -0.64 15.71
N ASP A 173 -2.53 -0.40 15.68
CA ASP A 173 -3.45 -1.23 16.49
C ASP A 173 -3.46 -2.69 16.02
N THR A 174 -3.23 -2.92 14.72
CA THR A 174 -3.05 -4.24 14.11
C THR A 174 -2.04 -4.10 12.97
N GLY A 175 -0.91 -4.81 13.03
CA GLY A 175 0.13 -4.78 12.01
C GLY A 175 -0.39 -5.29 10.66
N MET A 176 -0.80 -6.56 10.58
CA MET A 176 -1.49 -7.12 9.41
C MET A 176 -2.83 -7.75 9.77
N TYR A 177 -3.87 -7.36 9.05
CA TYR A 177 -5.19 -7.97 9.11
C TYR A 177 -5.43 -8.77 7.82
N LEU A 178 -5.49 -10.10 7.94
CA LEU A 178 -5.51 -11.02 6.81
C LEU A 178 -6.87 -11.74 6.72
N LYS A 179 -7.68 -11.31 5.75
CA LYS A 179 -8.90 -12.00 5.30
C LYS A 179 -8.66 -12.81 4.00
N THR A 180 -7.43 -12.82 3.52
CA THR A 180 -6.98 -13.47 2.28
C THR A 180 -6.88 -15.00 2.38
N SER A 181 -6.74 -15.64 1.22
CA SER A 181 -6.41 -17.06 1.03
C SER A 181 -4.89 -17.25 1.12
N PRO A 182 -4.36 -18.48 1.29
CA PRO A 182 -2.94 -18.68 1.61
C PRO A 182 -1.96 -18.44 0.44
N ASN A 183 -2.37 -17.82 -0.67
CA ASN A 183 -1.52 -17.61 -1.84
C ASN A 183 -0.68 -16.33 -1.77
N GLU A 184 -0.48 -15.76 -0.59
CA GLU A 184 0.35 -14.56 -0.42
C GLU A 184 1.76 -14.95 0.02
N PHE A 185 2.78 -14.23 -0.42
CA PHE A 185 4.13 -14.37 0.13
C PHE A 185 4.36 -13.26 1.15
N ILE A 186 4.54 -13.61 2.43
CA ILE A 186 4.68 -12.62 3.52
C ILE A 186 5.96 -12.93 4.32
N ALA A 187 7.07 -12.33 3.93
CA ALA A 187 8.38 -12.70 4.47
C ALA A 187 9.24 -11.50 4.90
N ASN A 188 10.02 -11.68 5.95
CA ASN A 188 11.00 -10.70 6.44
C ASN A 188 10.39 -9.35 6.87
N ASN A 189 9.11 -9.31 7.21
CA ASN A 189 8.49 -8.10 7.76
C ASN A 189 8.85 -7.95 9.25
N ILE A 190 9.13 -6.72 9.69
CA ILE A 190 9.50 -6.37 11.05
C ILE A 190 8.26 -5.79 11.75
N PHE A 191 7.82 -6.42 12.84
CA PHE A 191 6.62 -6.01 13.59
C PHE A 191 6.90 -5.40 14.96
N GLN A 192 8.17 -5.43 15.39
CA GLN A 192 8.56 -5.08 16.74
C GLN A 192 9.78 -4.16 16.72
N THR A 193 9.59 -2.98 17.27
CA THR A 193 10.61 -2.01 17.69
C THR A 193 10.16 -1.41 19.04
N ASP A 194 10.75 -0.29 19.45
CA ASP A 194 10.29 0.56 20.55
C ASP A 194 8.80 0.94 20.50
N GLN A 195 8.21 1.03 19.30
CA GLN A 195 6.79 1.27 19.07
C GLN A 195 6.11 -0.01 18.57
N SER A 196 5.85 -0.99 19.42
CA SER A 196 5.25 -2.25 18.94
C SER A 196 3.77 -2.11 18.55
N ASN A 197 3.29 -2.95 17.62
CA ASN A 197 1.85 -3.01 17.34
C ASN A 197 1.10 -3.60 18.56
N ARG A 198 -0.18 -3.25 18.71
CA ARG A 198 -1.03 -3.93 19.72
C ARG A 198 -1.32 -5.38 19.34
N ILE A 199 -1.44 -5.67 18.05
CA ILE A 199 -1.54 -7.03 17.48
C ILE A 199 -0.64 -7.07 16.26
N ASN A 200 0.30 -8.02 16.15
CA ASN A 200 1.15 -8.10 14.96
C ASN A 200 0.38 -8.62 13.75
N ILE A 201 -0.29 -9.77 13.88
CA ILE A 201 -1.07 -10.38 12.79
C ILE A 201 -2.41 -10.90 13.31
N GLN A 202 -3.48 -10.57 12.59
CA GLN A 202 -4.83 -11.08 12.82
C GLN A 202 -5.34 -11.82 11.58
N LEU A 203 -5.68 -13.10 11.74
CA LEU A 203 -6.33 -13.93 10.71
C LEU A 203 -7.85 -13.99 10.96
N THR A 204 -8.66 -13.89 9.91
CA THR A 204 -10.14 -14.02 10.05
C THR A 204 -10.78 -15.12 9.23
N LYS A 205 -9.99 -15.87 8.45
CA LYS A 205 -10.41 -17.10 7.77
C LYS A 205 -9.51 -18.25 8.19
N ARG A 206 -10.09 -19.47 8.23
CA ARG A 206 -9.28 -20.70 8.29
C ARG A 206 -8.60 -20.88 6.94
N TRP A 207 -7.28 -21.00 6.95
CA TRP A 207 -6.52 -21.42 5.78
C TRP A 207 -6.53 -22.94 5.76
N THR A 208 -7.27 -23.54 4.83
CA THR A 208 -7.27 -24.99 4.60
C THR A 208 -6.23 -25.32 3.53
N SER A 209 -5.44 -26.37 3.77
CA SER A 209 -4.24 -26.75 3.00
C SER A 209 -4.47 -26.81 1.49
N GLY A 210 -3.50 -26.28 0.73
CA GLY A 210 -3.46 -26.34 -0.73
C GLY A 210 -2.68 -25.19 -1.38
N GLY A 211 -2.68 -24.01 -0.77
CA GLY A 211 -1.76 -22.91 -1.07
C GLY A 211 -0.88 -22.68 0.15
N GLY A 212 0.43 -22.55 -0.03
CA GLY A 212 1.34 -22.24 1.07
C GLY A 212 1.53 -20.73 1.14
N ALA A 213 1.18 -20.09 2.25
CA ALA A 213 1.79 -18.79 2.55
C ALA A 213 2.99 -19.07 3.43
N PHE A 214 4.13 -18.58 2.98
CA PHE A 214 5.36 -18.65 3.73
C PHE A 214 5.43 -17.42 4.61
N PHE A 215 5.29 -17.67 5.91
CA PHE A 215 5.45 -16.67 6.95
C PHE A 215 6.85 -16.81 7.53
N HIS A 216 7.74 -15.86 7.21
CA HIS A 216 9.06 -15.77 7.83
C HIS A 216 9.11 -14.45 8.59
N PHE A 217 8.95 -14.50 9.92
CA PHE A 217 8.90 -13.30 10.77
C PHE A 217 10.08 -13.24 11.71
N LYS A 218 10.62 -12.04 11.94
CA LYS A 218 11.56 -11.78 13.03
C LYS A 218 10.77 -11.28 14.24
N SER A 219 10.70 -12.04 15.33
CA SER A 219 10.10 -11.53 16.60
C SER A 219 10.63 -12.28 17.84
N PRO A 220 11.39 -11.62 18.72
CA PRO A 220 11.67 -12.13 20.05
C PRO A 220 10.50 -11.83 21.01
N GLY A 221 9.72 -12.86 21.36
CA GLY A 221 8.82 -12.91 22.54
C GLY A 221 7.39 -12.34 22.41
N GLU A 222 6.38 -13.21 22.26
CA GLU A 222 4.90 -12.98 22.34
C GLU A 222 4.19 -12.49 21.05
N VAL A 223 2.86 -12.47 20.84
CA VAL A 223 1.65 -13.25 21.24
C VAL A 223 0.84 -13.37 19.93
N TRP A 224 0.47 -14.59 19.53
CA TRP A 224 -0.24 -14.84 18.26
C TRP A 224 -1.64 -15.39 18.52
N ARG A 225 -2.66 -14.88 17.83
CA ARG A 225 -4.05 -15.36 17.97
C ARG A 225 -4.52 -16.01 16.67
N GLY A 226 -4.62 -17.35 16.66
CA GLY A 226 -5.02 -18.19 15.52
C GLY A 226 -5.08 -19.68 15.90
N LEU A 227 -5.64 -20.54 15.03
CA LEU A 227 -5.66 -22.00 15.20
C LEU A 227 -4.35 -22.58 14.63
N TRP A 228 -3.52 -23.20 15.47
CA TRP A 228 -2.12 -23.58 15.16
C TRP A 228 -1.92 -25.08 14.95
N GLU A 229 -0.99 -25.44 14.06
CA GLU A 229 0.11 -26.36 14.43
C GLU A 229 1.32 -25.52 14.87
N GLN A 230 2.10 -26.04 15.81
CA GLN A 230 3.03 -25.25 16.62
C GLN A 230 4.10 -24.50 15.80
N PRO A 231 4.44 -23.25 16.18
CA PRO A 231 5.60 -22.53 15.60
C PRO A 231 6.89 -23.32 15.84
N GLN A 232 7.69 -23.53 14.81
CA GLN A 232 9.09 -23.95 14.99
C GLN A 232 9.99 -22.71 14.95
N THR A 233 10.78 -22.56 16.01
CA THR A 233 11.81 -21.53 16.10
C THR A 233 13.09 -22.08 15.50
N ASP A 234 13.48 -21.59 14.32
CA ASP A 234 14.84 -21.80 13.83
C ASP A 234 15.69 -20.60 14.30
N ASP A 235 16.69 -20.92 15.13
CA ASP A 235 17.82 -20.06 15.51
C ASP A 235 17.53 -18.78 16.31
N GLY A 236 16.45 -18.77 17.11
CA GLY A 236 16.28 -17.82 18.22
C GLY A 236 15.94 -16.38 17.83
N ASN A 237 15.69 -16.09 16.54
CA ASN A 237 15.24 -14.78 16.07
C ASN A 237 14.07 -14.82 15.08
N TRP A 238 13.73 -15.99 14.56
CA TRP A 238 12.72 -16.15 13.52
C TRP A 238 11.64 -17.14 13.95
N MET A 239 10.38 -16.80 13.69
CA MET A 239 9.27 -17.75 13.68
C MET A 239 8.89 -18.03 12.24
N THR A 240 9.05 -19.29 11.86
CA THR A 240 8.48 -19.81 10.63
C THR A 240 7.19 -20.53 10.99
N VAL A 241 6.07 -19.99 10.52
CA VAL A 241 4.78 -20.69 10.63
C VAL A 241 4.65 -21.56 9.40
N PHE A 242 5.02 -22.83 9.54
CA PHE A 242 4.67 -23.86 8.57
C PHE A 242 3.23 -24.30 8.86
N LEU A 243 2.34 -24.18 7.89
CA LEU A 243 1.10 -24.93 7.91
C LEU A 243 1.44 -26.30 7.31
N ALA A 244 1.44 -27.35 8.14
CA ALA A 244 1.79 -28.69 7.66
C ALA A 244 0.68 -29.30 6.78
N ARG A 245 1.16 -30.26 5.98
CA ARG A 245 0.57 -31.06 4.90
C ARG A 245 -0.95 -31.19 4.83
#